data_AF-A0A8D0FJX9-F1
#
_entry.id   AF-A0A8D0FJX9-F1
#
_cell.length_a   1.000
_cell.length_b   1.000
_cell.length_c   1.000
_cell.angle_alpha   90.00
_cell.angle_beta   90.00
_cell.angle_gamma   90.00
#
_symmetry.space_group_name_H-M   'P 1'
#
loop_
_entity.id
_entity.type
_entity.pdbx_description
1 polymer ?
#
loop_
_entity_poly.entity_id
_entity_poly.type
_entity_poly.pdbx_seq_one_letter_code
_entity_poly.pdbx_strand_id
1 'polypeptide(L)'
;MSHRIEDIGQLPTSYRRNQLLLSGVSHADARQPGKSPSFSVNWIVGNADLEVINATTGKRTCGSPSRLCKHMFFTRWAKLHGKLSTRIPSHGDMPSVYSEAKLVAQTYQSVKQQLFKAFQKAGLGTWVKKPPEQDQFLLTV
;
A
#
# COMPACT_ATOMS: atom_id res chain seq x y z
N MET A 1 0.02 21.69 -1.33
CA MET A 1 -0.54 20.52 -0.58
C MET A 1 0.49 19.80 0.32
N SER A 2 1.80 19.78 0.01
CA SER A 2 2.86 19.15 0.84
C SER A 2 3.31 19.96 2.06
N HIS A 3 2.72 21.13 2.30
CA HIS A 3 3.12 22.08 3.36
C HIS A 3 2.60 21.72 4.75
N ARG A 4 1.59 20.85 4.85
CA ARG A 4 0.96 20.51 6.13
C ARG A 4 1.88 19.70 7.07
N ILE A 5 2.95 19.12 6.54
CA ILE A 5 3.91 18.28 7.27
C ILE A 5 5.33 18.75 6.93
N GLU A 6 5.60 20.04 7.14
CA GLU A 6 6.93 20.61 6.92
C GLU A 6 7.96 20.11 7.92
N ASP A 7 7.54 19.82 9.15
CA ASP A 7 8.41 19.38 10.23
C ASP A 7 8.30 17.86 10.47
N ILE A 8 8.71 17.07 9.46
CA ILE A 8 8.82 15.60 9.60
C ILE A 8 10.16 15.16 10.23
N GLY A 9 11.08 16.09 10.47
CA GLY A 9 12.42 15.83 10.96
C GLY A 9 13.35 15.25 9.88
N GLN A 10 14.50 14.75 10.32
CA GLN A 10 15.50 14.13 9.44
C GLN A 10 15.04 12.74 8.98
N LEU A 11 14.94 12.56 7.66
CA LEU A 11 14.63 11.28 7.03
C LEU A 11 15.92 10.52 6.66
N PRO A 12 15.92 9.17 6.68
CA PRO A 12 17.03 8.38 6.15
C PRO A 12 17.30 8.69 4.68
N THR A 13 18.54 8.51 4.21
CA THR A 13 19.01 8.91 2.86
C THR A 13 18.13 8.43 1.70
N SER A 14 17.53 7.23 1.82
CA SER A 14 16.65 6.66 0.79
C SER A 14 15.21 7.21 0.81
N TYR A 15 14.87 8.07 1.78
CA TYR A 15 13.55 8.67 1.95
C TYR A 15 13.65 10.18 1.86
N ARG A 16 12.62 10.78 1.26
CA ARG A 16 12.51 12.23 1.17
C ARG A 16 11.06 12.65 1.22
N ARG A 17 10.83 13.90 1.60
CA ARG A 17 9.55 14.56 1.35
C ARG A 17 9.44 14.82 -0.14
N ASN A 18 8.66 14.01 -0.84
CA ASN A 18 8.51 14.15 -2.27
C ASN A 18 7.69 15.40 -2.61
N GLN A 19 8.29 16.33 -3.36
CA GLN A 19 7.60 17.49 -3.93
C GLN A 19 7.29 17.19 -5.39
N LEU A 20 6.05 16.78 -5.65
CA LEU A 20 5.58 16.49 -6.99
C LEU A 20 5.24 17.79 -7.73
N LEU A 21 5.41 17.79 -9.04
CA LEU A 21 4.85 18.82 -9.90
C LEU A 21 3.32 18.77 -9.80
N LEU A 22 2.72 19.86 -9.36
CA LEU A 22 1.27 20.01 -9.29
C LEU A 22 0.85 20.96 -10.41
N SER A 23 0.13 20.44 -11.40
CA SER A 23 -0.40 21.22 -12.51
C SER A 23 -1.85 20.86 -12.77
N GLY A 24 -2.63 21.86 -13.19
CA GLY A 24 -3.92 21.62 -13.82
C GLY A 24 -3.75 21.06 -15.23
N VAL A 25 -4.87 20.63 -15.81
CA VAL A 25 -5.00 20.27 -17.22
C VAL A 25 -5.70 21.40 -17.99
N SER A 26 -5.46 21.50 -19.29
CA SER A 26 -6.05 22.58 -20.12
C SER A 26 -7.58 22.54 -20.17
N HIS A 27 -8.16 21.34 -20.10
CA HIS A 27 -9.60 21.11 -20.06
C HIS A 27 -9.95 20.35 -18.79
N ALA A 28 -10.47 21.07 -17.79
CA ALA A 28 -10.89 20.48 -16.53
C ALA A 28 -12.32 19.93 -16.65
N ASP A 29 -12.55 18.75 -16.09
CA ASP A 29 -13.89 18.16 -16.04
C ASP A 29 -14.82 18.97 -15.14
N ALA A 30 -16.06 19.17 -15.60
CA ALA A 30 -17.10 19.77 -14.79
C ALA A 30 -17.59 18.79 -13.72
N ARG A 31 -17.95 19.31 -12.54
CA ARG A 31 -18.54 18.51 -11.46
C ARG A 31 -19.82 17.82 -11.95
N GLN A 32 -19.83 16.50 -11.91
CA GLN A 32 -21.02 15.69 -12.20
C GLN A 32 -21.78 15.39 -10.91
N PRO A 33 -22.98 15.95 -10.68
CA PRO A 33 -23.81 15.59 -9.53
C PRO A 33 -24.39 14.18 -9.70
N GLY A 34 -24.42 13.38 -8.63
CA GLY A 34 -24.99 12.03 -8.68
C GLY A 34 -24.38 11.08 -7.65
N LYS A 35 -24.90 9.85 -7.62
CA LYS A 35 -24.32 8.77 -6.80
C LYS A 35 -23.07 8.24 -7.49
N SER A 36 -21.99 8.07 -6.73
CA SER A 36 -20.80 7.38 -7.22
C SER A 36 -21.11 5.90 -7.52
N PRO A 37 -20.51 5.32 -8.58
CA PRO A 37 -20.66 3.90 -8.87
C PRO A 37 -20.17 3.02 -7.71
N SER A 38 -20.81 1.87 -7.49
CA SER A 38 -20.45 0.90 -6.46
C SER A 38 -19.35 -0.08 -6.91
N PHE A 39 -18.58 0.28 -7.94
CA PHE A 39 -17.50 -0.53 -8.48
C PHE A 39 -16.22 0.28 -8.67
N SER A 40 -15.09 -0.42 -8.71
CA SER A 40 -13.78 0.11 -9.03
C SER A 40 -13.18 -0.69 -10.17
N VAL A 41 -12.54 0.00 -11.11
CA VAL A 41 -11.84 -0.60 -12.25
C VAL A 41 -10.35 -0.41 -12.07
N ASN A 42 -9.56 -1.47 -12.28
CA ASN A 42 -8.10 -1.37 -12.33
C ASN A 42 -7.52 -2.10 -13.55
N TRP A 43 -6.36 -1.62 -13.99
CA TRP A 43 -5.59 -2.19 -15.07
C TRP A 43 -4.09 -2.04 -14.79
N ILE A 44 -3.30 -2.99 -15.27
CA ILE A 44 -1.85 -3.01 -15.12
C ILE A 44 -1.28 -3.23 -16.52
N VAL A 45 -0.29 -2.45 -16.91
CA VAL A 45 0.40 -2.63 -18.19
C VAL A 45 0.88 -4.09 -18.35
N GLY A 46 0.62 -4.67 -19.52
CA GLY A 46 0.91 -6.08 -19.82
C GLY A 46 -0.22 -7.06 -19.48
N ASN A 47 -1.26 -6.64 -18.76
CA ASN A 47 -2.47 -7.43 -18.60
C ASN A 47 -3.45 -7.20 -19.76
N ALA A 48 -4.01 -8.29 -20.29
CA ALA A 48 -5.02 -8.22 -21.35
C ALA A 48 -6.32 -7.54 -20.88
N ASP A 49 -6.81 -7.92 -19.69
CA ASP A 49 -8.14 -7.50 -19.23
C ASP A 49 -8.12 -6.50 -18.08
N LEU A 50 -9.15 -5.65 -18.06
CA LEU A 50 -9.55 -4.84 -16.91
C LEU A 50 -10.03 -5.73 -15.75
N GLU A 51 -9.80 -5.31 -14.51
CA GLU A 51 -10.46 -5.89 -13.35
C GLU A 51 -11.58 -4.97 -12.89
N VAL A 52 -12.78 -5.52 -12.70
CA VAL A 52 -13.89 -4.83 -12.05
C VAL A 52 -14.10 -5.43 -10.66
N ILE A 53 -14.11 -4.57 -9.64
CA ILE A 53 -14.23 -4.91 -8.23
C ILE A 53 -15.47 -4.22 -7.65
N ASN A 54 -16.27 -4.96 -6.89
CA ASN A 54 -17.34 -4.36 -6.09
C ASN A 54 -16.70 -3.59 -4.92
N ALA A 55 -16.93 -2.27 -4.86
CA ALA A 55 -16.28 -1.37 -3.91
C ALA A 55 -16.70 -1.64 -2.45
N THR A 56 -17.86 -2.26 -2.24
CA THR A 56 -18.36 -2.62 -0.91
C THR A 56 -17.70 -3.90 -0.39
N THR A 57 -17.50 -4.90 -1.24
CA THR A 57 -16.96 -6.21 -0.82
C THR A 57 -15.45 -6.33 -1.01
N GLY A 58 -14.85 -5.49 -1.84
CA GLY A 58 -13.43 -5.56 -2.20
C GLY A 58 -13.08 -6.78 -3.07
N LYS A 59 -14.07 -7.43 -3.70
CA LYS A 59 -13.91 -8.65 -4.51
C LYS A 59 -14.46 -8.47 -5.92
N ARG A 60 -14.06 -9.35 -6.84
CA ARG A 60 -14.66 -9.42 -8.19
C ARG A 60 -16.13 -9.86 -8.09
N THR A 61 -16.92 -9.61 -9.13
CA THR A 61 -18.34 -9.98 -9.18
C THR A 61 -18.56 -11.49 -8.99
N CYS A 62 -17.62 -12.32 -9.44
CA CYS A 62 -17.63 -13.77 -9.22
C CYS A 62 -17.23 -14.21 -7.79
N GLY A 63 -16.98 -13.26 -6.87
CA GLY A 63 -16.57 -13.53 -5.50
C GLY A 63 -15.07 -13.80 -5.32
N SER A 64 -14.29 -13.89 -6.40
CA SER A 64 -12.84 -14.14 -6.31
C SER A 64 -12.08 -12.90 -5.79
N PRO A 65 -10.91 -13.10 -5.15
CA PRO A 65 -10.07 -11.98 -4.71
C PRO A 65 -9.57 -11.15 -5.90
N SER A 66 -9.33 -9.86 -5.66
CA SER A 66 -8.67 -8.97 -6.62
C SER A 66 -7.20 -9.33 -6.79
N ARG A 67 -6.66 -9.10 -7.99
CA ARG A 67 -5.22 -9.12 -8.28
C ARG A 67 -4.41 -8.12 -7.42
N LEU A 68 -5.09 -7.12 -6.85
CA LEU A 68 -4.52 -6.08 -5.98
C LEU A 68 -4.76 -6.34 -4.48
N CYS A 69 -5.29 -7.51 -4.09
CA CYS A 69 -5.49 -7.80 -2.68
C CYS A 69 -4.15 -8.07 -1.97
N LYS A 70 -4.13 -7.92 -0.62
CA LYS A 70 -2.93 -8.15 0.21
C LYS A 70 -2.30 -9.52 -0.05
N HIS A 71 -3.12 -10.56 -0.16
CA HIS A 71 -2.66 -11.92 -0.38
C HIS A 71 -1.93 -12.07 -1.72
N MET A 72 -2.49 -11.55 -2.82
CA MET A 72 -1.83 -11.60 -4.14
C MET A 72 -0.50 -10.84 -4.16
N PHE A 73 -0.43 -9.67 -3.51
CA PHE A 73 0.85 -8.96 -3.37
C PHE A 73 1.85 -9.73 -2.52
N PHE A 74 1.41 -10.38 -1.44
CA PHE A 74 2.29 -11.18 -0.60
C PHE A 74 2.84 -12.40 -1.36
N THR A 75 2.01 -13.10 -2.13
CA THR A 75 2.44 -14.21 -3.00
C THR A 75 3.49 -13.77 -4.01
N ARG A 76 3.28 -12.63 -4.69
CA ARG A 76 4.25 -12.08 -5.64
C ARG A 76 5.55 -11.67 -4.96
N TRP A 77 5.46 -11.03 -3.80
CA TRP A 77 6.62 -10.65 -3.00
C TRP A 77 7.44 -11.87 -2.56
N ALA A 78 6.79 -12.91 -2.04
CA ALA A 78 7.47 -14.13 -1.59
C ALA A 78 8.18 -14.84 -2.75
N LYS A 79 7.52 -14.92 -3.94
CA LYS A 79 8.14 -15.46 -5.16
C LYS A 79 9.36 -14.66 -5.59
N LEU A 80 9.31 -13.33 -5.50
CA LEU A 80 10.46 -12.48 -5.84
C LEU A 80 11.58 -12.65 -4.80
N HIS A 81 11.24 -12.63 -3.52
CA HIS A 81 12.18 -12.83 -2.42
C HIS A 81 12.94 -14.15 -2.58
N GLY A 82 12.24 -15.26 -2.82
CA GLY A 82 12.87 -16.56 -3.05
C GLY A 82 13.80 -16.62 -4.27
N LYS A 83 13.57 -15.80 -5.30
CA LYS A 83 14.46 -15.69 -6.47
C LYS A 83 15.69 -14.83 -6.23
N LEU A 84 15.58 -13.83 -5.35
CA LEU A 84 16.66 -12.88 -5.07
C LEU A 84 17.54 -13.33 -3.90
N SER A 85 17.04 -14.19 -3.03
CA SER A 85 17.83 -14.80 -1.96
C SER A 85 18.96 -15.63 -2.56
N THR A 86 20.18 -15.10 -2.49
CA THR A 86 21.42 -15.77 -2.91
C THR A 86 21.92 -16.81 -1.92
N ARG A 87 21.28 -16.91 -0.75
CA ARG A 87 21.57 -17.90 0.29
C ARG A 87 20.65 -19.11 0.14
N ILE A 88 21.19 -20.30 0.43
CA ILE A 88 20.37 -21.51 0.62
C ILE A 88 19.35 -21.17 1.72
N PRO A 89 18.03 -21.24 1.46
CA PRO A 89 17.04 -20.90 2.47
C PRO A 89 17.21 -21.84 3.67
N SER A 90 17.58 -21.30 4.84
CA SER A 90 17.45 -22.04 6.08
C SER A 90 15.97 -22.03 6.48
N HIS A 91 15.51 -23.11 7.11
CA HIS A 91 14.19 -23.11 7.76
C HIS A 91 14.13 -21.92 8.74
N GLY A 92 13.26 -20.95 8.46
CA GLY A 92 13.08 -19.74 9.28
C GLY A 92 13.47 -18.41 8.63
N ASP A 93 14.12 -18.40 7.47
CA ASP A 93 14.59 -17.15 6.84
C ASP A 93 13.48 -16.35 6.11
N MET A 94 12.36 -16.99 5.76
CA MET A 94 11.24 -16.34 5.08
C MET A 94 10.08 -16.09 6.04
N PRO A 95 9.64 -14.84 6.23
CA PRO A 95 8.44 -14.54 7.00
C PRO A 95 7.23 -15.24 6.37
N SER A 96 6.60 -16.14 7.11
CA SER A 96 5.40 -16.87 6.67
C SER A 96 4.13 -16.06 6.90
N VAL A 97 4.16 -15.12 7.83
CA VAL A 97 3.04 -14.23 8.16
C VAL A 97 3.22 -12.87 7.48
N TYR A 98 2.15 -12.33 6.90
CA TYR A 98 2.19 -11.07 6.15
C TYR A 98 2.63 -9.86 7.01
N SER A 99 2.20 -9.80 8.28
CA SER A 99 2.61 -8.75 9.21
C SER A 99 4.12 -8.81 9.51
N GLU A 100 4.67 -10.00 9.72
CA GLU A 100 6.11 -10.20 9.95
C GLU A 100 6.92 -9.77 8.73
N ALA A 101 6.47 -10.15 7.52
CA ALA A 101 7.10 -9.72 6.27
C ALA A 101 7.21 -8.19 6.16
N LYS A 102 6.18 -7.46 6.62
CA LYS A 102 6.23 -6.00 6.68
C LYS A 102 7.19 -5.46 7.73
N LEU A 103 7.34 -6.14 8.87
CA LEU A 103 8.20 -5.70 9.97
C LEU A 103 9.69 -5.79 9.63
N VAL A 104 10.08 -6.69 8.72
CA VAL A 104 11.45 -6.80 8.19
C VAL A 104 11.92 -5.49 7.55
N ALA A 105 11.01 -4.68 6.98
CA ALA A 105 11.33 -3.37 6.41
C ALA A 105 11.51 -2.28 7.49
N GLN A 106 12.51 -2.43 8.37
CA GLN A 106 12.71 -1.59 9.56
C GLN A 106 12.80 -0.09 9.24
N THR A 107 13.56 0.29 8.21
CA THR A 107 13.70 1.71 7.81
C THR A 107 12.34 2.30 7.40
N TYR A 108 11.53 1.55 6.64
CA TYR A 108 10.18 1.96 6.29
C TYR A 108 9.30 2.12 7.54
N GLN A 109 9.36 1.17 8.48
CA GLN A 109 8.58 1.25 9.72
C GLN A 109 8.97 2.48 10.54
N SER A 110 10.27 2.79 10.65
CA SER A 110 10.77 3.98 11.36
C SER A 110 10.25 5.28 10.72
N VAL A 111 10.39 5.42 9.39
CA VAL A 111 9.89 6.59 8.65
C VAL A 111 8.36 6.73 8.77
N LYS A 112 7.63 5.62 8.72
CA LYS A 112 6.18 5.61 8.93
C LYS A 112 5.80 6.13 10.32
N GLN A 113 6.55 5.79 11.36
CA GLN A 113 6.31 6.32 12.71
C GLN A 113 6.67 7.81 12.82
N GLN A 114 7.74 8.25 12.16
CA GLN A 114 8.07 9.68 12.08
C GLN A 114 6.94 10.47 11.43
N LEU A 115 6.35 9.96 10.34
CA LEU A 115 5.20 10.57 9.68
C LEU A 115 4.00 10.70 10.64
N PHE A 116 3.68 9.66 11.41
CA PHE A 116 2.59 9.71 12.38
C PHE A 116 2.84 10.74 13.48
N LYS A 117 4.07 10.80 14.00
CA LYS A 117 4.47 11.81 14.99
C LYS A 117 4.39 13.23 14.42
N ALA A 118 4.76 13.42 13.15
CA ALA A 118 4.69 14.71 12.49
C ALA A 118 3.26 15.24 12.36
N PHE A 119 2.29 14.37 12.04
CA PHE A 119 0.87 14.75 12.07
C PHE A 119 0.42 15.20 13.46
N GLN A 120 0.79 14.46 14.50
CA GLN A 120 0.43 14.80 15.87
C GLN A 120 1.09 16.12 16.31
N LYS A 121 2.38 16.29 16.03
CA LYS A 121 3.14 17.52 16.35
C LYS A 121 2.55 18.75 15.65
N ALA A 122 2.08 18.60 14.42
CA ALA A 122 1.44 19.65 13.66
C ALA A 122 -0.03 19.93 14.06
N GLY A 123 -0.56 19.25 15.09
CA GLY A 123 -1.95 19.40 15.51
C GLY A 123 -2.98 18.84 14.52
N LEU A 124 -2.56 17.93 13.63
CA LEU A 124 -3.39 17.35 12.57
C LEU A 124 -4.08 16.03 12.97
N GLY A 125 -3.93 15.63 14.24
CA GLY A 125 -4.50 14.41 14.79
C GLY A 125 -3.61 13.17 14.62
N THR A 126 -4.17 12.03 15.03
CA THR A 126 -3.47 10.73 15.07
C THR A 126 -3.86 9.85 13.90
N TRP A 127 -2.89 9.19 13.28
CA TRP A 127 -3.16 8.24 12.20
C TRP A 127 -3.88 6.98 12.72
N VAL A 128 -5.08 6.71 12.18
CA VAL A 128 -5.88 5.53 12.53
C VAL A 128 -5.40 4.31 11.74
N LYS A 129 -5.05 3.24 12.45
CA LYS A 129 -4.63 1.96 11.86
C LYS A 129 -5.79 0.98 11.87
N LYS A 130 -5.76 0.03 10.94
CA LYS A 130 -6.63 -1.14 11.00
C LYS A 130 -6.18 -2.07 12.14
N PRO A 131 -7.08 -2.89 12.68
CA PRO A 131 -6.71 -3.93 13.64
C PRO A 131 -5.61 -4.85 13.09
N PRO A 132 -4.62 -5.25 13.90
CA PRO A 132 -3.47 -6.04 13.46
C PRO A 132 -3.86 -7.40 12.87
N GLU A 133 -4.98 -7.97 13.30
CA GLU A 133 -5.54 -9.25 12.86
C GLU A 133 -5.76 -9.26 11.33
N GLN A 134 -6.02 -8.09 10.72
CA GLN A 134 -6.21 -7.97 9.28
C GLN A 134 -4.94 -8.27 8.45
N ASP A 135 -3.76 -8.26 9.09
CA ASP A 135 -2.47 -8.60 8.49
C ASP A 135 -1.87 -9.90 9.06
N GLN A 136 -2.55 -10.57 10.00
CA GLN A 136 -2.13 -11.85 10.60
C GLN A 136 -2.66 -13.04 9.78
N PHE A 137 -2.17 -13.18 8.55
CA PHE A 137 -2.47 -14.33 7.71
C PHE A 137 -1.20 -14.94 7.13
N LEU A 138 -1.22 -16.25 6.93
CA LEU A 138 -0.14 -17.00 6.33
C LEU A 138 -0.16 -16.87 4.81
N LEU A 139 1.01 -17.01 4.20
CA LEU A 139 1.07 -17.30 2.77
C LEU A 139 0.55 -18.73 2.55
N THR A 140 -0.59 -18.85 1.90
CA THR A 140 -1.08 -20.15 1.44
C THR A 140 -0.36 -20.44 0.13
N VAL A 141 0.44 -21.52 0.10
CA VAL A 141 1.12 -22.01 -1.10
C VAL A 141 0.11 -22.56 -2.09
#